data_AF-A0A8S4RXR1-F1
#
_entry.id   AF-A0A8S4RXR1-F1
#
_cell.length_a   1.000
_cell.length_b   1.000
_cell.length_c   1.000
_cell.angle_alpha   90.00
_cell.angle_beta   90.00
_cell.angle_gamma   90.00
#
_symmetry.space_group_name_H-M   'P 1'
#
loop_
_entity.id
_entity.type
_entity.pdbx_description
1 polymer ?
#
loop_
_entity_poly.entity_id
_entity_poly.type
_entity_poly.pdbx_seq_one_letter_code
_entity_poly.pdbx_strand_id
1 'polypeptide(L)'
;MVLNAAVQMLREAEELKQKILKFNSGTSMLQDKTLWATQQQLQKVYQKVLVLDLDYALEKKVEQDLWNVGFKQQIEALQAISKDRKSSLRSEAQAMLSWVLQAAVGFYLCLLHQICTTFKLDLPFRRRASLLGAVEGWEASAGVGAVSAGGAAAARYASQHCLVHLGDLARYRHQLRVAHTFYRHALAVSVHSGQPYNQLALVAWRRGRRLAAVYWHVRSLLVRAPFPPAPANLARTLAAAASRDVKEVPALPVLPGLTPAAVQTTGAPDSLDSHTYANELVRTLHYLHTAEQ
;
A
#
# COMPACT_ATOMS: atom_id res chain seq x y z
N MET A 1 15.48 16.03 -24.12
CA MET A 1 14.43 17.01 -23.76
C MET A 1 13.52 16.50 -22.65
N VAL A 2 13.03 15.25 -22.70
CA VAL A 2 12.16 14.64 -21.68
C VAL A 2 12.78 14.64 -20.27
N LEU A 3 14.03 14.19 -20.12
CA LEU A 3 14.72 14.16 -18.83
C LEU A 3 14.86 15.56 -18.20
N ASN A 4 15.19 16.58 -19.01
CA ASN A 4 15.33 17.97 -18.51
C ASN A 4 13.98 18.51 -17.99
N ALA A 5 12.87 18.16 -18.64
CA ALA A 5 11.54 18.51 -18.17
C ALA A 5 11.17 17.77 -16.86
N ALA A 6 11.49 16.48 -16.76
CA ALA A 6 11.26 15.69 -15.55
C ALA A 6 12.06 16.22 -14.35
N VAL A 7 13.33 16.57 -14.57
CA VAL A 7 14.21 17.17 -13.54
C VAL A 7 13.65 18.51 -13.06
N GLN A 8 13.20 19.37 -13.97
CA GLN A 8 12.64 20.68 -13.60
C GLN A 8 11.34 20.51 -12.80
N MET A 9 10.46 19.61 -13.23
CA MET A 9 9.24 19.29 -12.48
C MET A 9 9.53 18.74 -11.08
N LEU A 10 10.58 17.92 -10.91
CA LEU A 10 10.97 17.44 -9.58
C LEU A 10 11.51 18.53 -8.66
N ARG A 11 12.22 19.53 -9.20
CA ARG A 11 12.64 20.70 -8.40
C ARG A 11 11.43 21.45 -7.85
N GLU A 12 10.44 21.72 -8.70
CA GLU A 12 9.18 22.33 -8.28
C GLU A 12 8.45 21.47 -7.25
N ALA A 13 8.42 20.14 -7.44
CA ALA A 13 7.82 19.21 -6.49
C ALA A 13 8.53 19.23 -5.12
N GLU A 14 9.86 19.33 -5.10
CA GLU A 14 10.61 19.40 -3.85
C GLU A 14 10.31 20.70 -3.09
N GLU A 15 10.19 21.84 -3.76
CA GLU A 15 9.76 23.09 -3.12
C GLU A 15 8.36 22.98 -2.52
N LEU A 16 7.41 22.37 -3.25
CA LEU A 16 6.05 22.13 -2.75
C LEU A 16 6.05 21.17 -1.56
N LYS A 17 6.84 20.09 -1.63
CA LYS A 17 7.01 19.12 -0.54
C LYS A 17 7.58 19.80 0.71
N GLN A 18 8.61 20.63 0.58
CA GLN A 18 9.18 21.39 1.70
C GLN A 18 8.15 22.36 2.31
N LYS A 19 7.31 23.01 1.49
CA LYS A 19 6.22 23.85 2.01
C LYS A 19 5.23 23.03 2.85
N ILE A 20 4.88 21.82 2.43
CA ILE A 20 3.98 20.92 3.17
C ILE A 20 4.62 20.43 4.47
N LEU A 21 5.90 20.05 4.44
CA LEU A 21 6.63 19.53 5.60
C LEU A 21 6.91 20.59 6.68
N LYS A 22 6.87 21.88 6.34
CA LYS A 22 6.95 22.98 7.32
C LYS A 22 5.75 23.02 8.27
N PHE A 23 4.61 22.45 7.87
CA PHE A 23 3.46 22.33 8.76
C PHE A 23 3.67 21.19 9.74
N ASN A 24 3.30 21.42 11.00
CA ASN A 24 3.40 20.39 12.05
C ASN A 24 2.68 19.10 11.63
N SER A 25 3.27 17.96 12.01
CA SER A 25 2.70 16.62 11.83
C SER A 25 1.36 16.50 12.58
N GLY A 26 0.26 16.84 11.91
CA GLY A 26 -1.08 16.90 12.51
C GLY A 26 -1.91 18.11 12.06
N THR A 27 -1.28 19.13 11.46
CA THR A 27 -2.01 20.21 10.80
C THR A 27 -2.77 19.64 9.62
N SER A 28 -4.10 19.77 9.67
CA SER A 28 -4.99 19.31 8.61
C SER A 28 -5.34 20.47 7.67
N MET A 29 -5.71 20.16 6.43
CA MET A 29 -6.30 21.12 5.48
C MET A 29 -7.50 21.92 6.03
N LEU A 30 -8.16 21.43 7.09
CA LEU A 30 -9.24 22.15 7.77
C LEU A 30 -8.74 23.39 8.53
N GLN A 31 -7.49 23.35 8.98
CA GLN A 31 -6.86 24.44 9.71
C GLN A 31 -6.16 25.42 8.77
N ASP A 32 -5.62 24.93 7.64
CA ASP A 32 -4.98 25.77 6.63
C ASP A 32 -5.35 25.36 5.21
N LYS A 33 -6.02 26.27 4.48
CA LYS A 33 -6.44 26.07 3.08
C LYS A 33 -5.27 26.07 2.10
N THR A 34 -4.15 26.71 2.44
CA THR A 34 -2.95 26.75 1.58
C THR A 34 -2.28 25.39 1.48
N LEU A 35 -2.36 24.59 2.55
CA LEU A 35 -1.87 23.21 2.59
C LEU A 35 -2.57 22.36 1.53
N TRP A 36 -3.89 22.48 1.43
CA TRP A 36 -4.70 21.77 0.45
C TRP A 36 -4.28 22.06 -1.00
N ALA A 37 -4.17 23.35 -1.33
CA ALA A 37 -3.79 23.77 -2.69
C ALA A 37 -2.37 23.30 -3.05
N THR A 38 -1.43 23.41 -2.11
CA THR A 38 -0.04 22.98 -2.28
C THR A 38 0.04 21.46 -2.48
N GLN A 39 -0.71 20.69 -1.68
CA GLN A 39 -0.78 19.23 -1.78
C GLN A 39 -1.40 18.77 -3.12
N GLN A 40 -2.47 19.41 -3.57
CA GLN A 40 -3.07 19.14 -4.88
C GLN A 40 -2.09 19.41 -6.03
N GLN A 41 -1.33 20.50 -5.95
CA GLN A 41 -0.32 20.81 -6.95
C GLN A 41 0.80 19.76 -6.95
N LEU A 42 1.26 19.34 -5.76
CA LEU A 42 2.28 18.29 -5.62
C LEU A 42 1.81 16.98 -6.26
N GLN A 43 0.58 16.54 -5.97
CA GLN A 43 0.00 15.32 -6.56
C GLN A 43 0.01 15.36 -8.10
N LYS A 44 -0.38 16.51 -8.69
CA LYS A 44 -0.40 16.70 -10.15
C LYS A 44 0.99 16.66 -10.75
N VAL A 45 1.97 17.28 -10.11
CA VAL A 45 3.37 17.29 -10.60
C VAL A 45 3.95 15.88 -10.54
N TYR A 46 3.78 15.17 -9.42
CA TYR A 46 4.24 13.78 -9.30
C TYR A 46 3.55 12.83 -10.29
N GLN A 47 2.24 13.00 -10.54
CA GLN A 47 1.54 12.23 -11.58
C GLN A 47 2.18 12.45 -12.95
N LYS A 48 2.46 13.71 -13.32
CA LYS A 48 3.10 14.03 -14.60
C LYS A 48 4.48 13.41 -14.70
N VAL A 49 5.29 13.47 -13.65
CA VAL A 49 6.64 12.88 -13.62
C VAL A 49 6.58 11.36 -13.79
N LEU A 50 5.67 10.68 -13.08
CA LEU A 50 5.47 9.22 -13.18
C LEU A 50 5.03 8.77 -14.58
N VAL A 51 4.26 9.58 -15.29
CA VAL A 51 3.80 9.28 -16.66
C VAL A 51 4.86 9.64 -17.70
N LEU A 52 5.66 10.69 -17.46
CA LEU A 52 6.66 11.18 -18.40
C LEU A 52 7.91 10.29 -18.44
N ASP A 53 8.45 9.94 -17.28
CA ASP A 53 9.66 9.13 -17.15
C ASP A 53 9.57 8.27 -15.87
N LEU A 54 9.02 7.06 -16.03
CA LEU A 54 8.75 6.18 -14.91
C LEU A 54 10.02 5.68 -14.23
N ASP A 55 11.05 5.31 -15.00
CA ASP A 55 12.30 4.79 -14.44
C ASP A 55 12.98 5.86 -13.57
N TYR A 56 13.07 7.09 -14.08
CA TYR A 56 13.60 8.22 -13.31
C TYR A 56 12.76 8.55 -12.08
N ALA A 57 11.42 8.52 -12.21
CA ALA A 57 10.52 8.78 -11.09
C ALA A 57 10.70 7.76 -9.95
N LEU A 58 10.85 6.47 -10.29
CA LEU A 58 11.07 5.40 -9.32
C LEU A 58 12.45 5.50 -8.67
N GLU A 59 13.49 5.85 -9.43
CA GLU A 59 14.84 6.09 -8.88
C GLU A 59 14.81 7.19 -7.81
N LYS A 60 14.03 8.25 -8.05
CA LYS A 60 13.83 9.36 -7.10
C LYS A 60 12.74 9.10 -6.05
N LYS A 61 12.16 7.90 -6.00
CA LYS A 61 11.12 7.49 -5.04
C LYS A 61 9.88 8.38 -5.06
N VAL A 62 9.54 8.92 -6.22
CA VAL A 62 8.39 9.82 -6.42
C VAL A 62 7.07 9.17 -5.99
N GLU A 63 6.92 7.86 -6.24
CA GLU A 63 5.73 7.10 -5.87
C GLU A 63 5.55 7.02 -4.35
N GLN A 64 6.64 6.93 -3.60
CA GLN A 64 6.62 6.87 -2.14
C GLN A 64 6.29 8.24 -1.54
N ASP A 65 6.89 9.31 -2.06
CA ASP A 65 6.59 10.68 -1.61
C ASP A 65 5.15 11.09 -1.94
N LEU A 66 4.68 10.71 -3.13
CA LEU A 66 3.28 10.90 -3.55
C LEU A 66 2.31 10.26 -2.56
N TRP A 67 2.57 9.04 -2.11
CA TRP A 67 1.73 8.42 -1.08
C TRP A 67 1.90 9.11 0.27
N ASN A 68 3.12 9.23 0.78
CA ASN A 68 3.39 9.64 2.16
C ASN A 68 3.00 11.11 2.41
N VAL A 69 3.52 12.01 1.58
CA VAL A 69 3.30 13.46 1.69
C VAL A 69 2.02 13.85 0.94
N GLY A 70 1.81 13.29 -0.25
CA GLY A 70 0.68 13.65 -1.10
C GLY A 70 -0.67 13.14 -0.59
N PHE A 71 -0.75 12.07 0.20
CA PHE A 71 -2.05 11.55 0.70
C PHE A 71 -2.04 11.17 2.18
N LYS A 72 -1.13 10.29 2.59
CA LYS A 72 -1.15 9.60 3.88
C LYS A 72 -1.10 10.56 5.07
N GLN A 73 -0.19 11.54 5.07
CA GLN A 73 -0.07 12.52 6.16
C GLN A 73 -1.40 13.22 6.45
N GLN A 74 -2.08 13.65 5.39
CA GLN A 74 -3.35 14.35 5.51
C GLN A 74 -4.52 13.42 5.88
N ILE A 75 -4.50 12.18 5.40
CA ILE A 75 -5.46 11.14 5.82
C ILE A 75 -5.29 10.86 7.32
N GLU A 76 -4.06 10.72 7.81
CA GLU A 76 -3.77 10.47 9.23
C GLU A 76 -4.17 11.65 10.12
N ALA A 77 -3.89 12.89 9.69
CA ALA A 77 -4.33 14.10 10.39
C ALA A 77 -5.87 14.16 10.51
N LEU A 78 -6.60 13.93 9.41
CA LEU A 78 -8.07 13.90 9.42
C LEU A 78 -8.61 12.73 10.25
N GLN A 79 -7.97 11.56 10.20
CA GLN A 79 -8.36 10.42 11.03
C GLN A 79 -8.18 10.74 12.52
N ALA A 80 -7.11 11.42 12.91
CA ALA A 80 -6.88 11.83 14.30
C ALA A 80 -7.99 12.75 14.80
N ILE A 81 -8.31 13.80 14.04
CA ILE A 81 -9.38 14.76 14.36
C ILE A 81 -10.75 14.07 14.41
N SER A 82 -11.03 13.17 13.45
CA SER A 82 -12.32 12.45 13.39
C SER A 82 -12.54 11.46 14.56
N LYS A 83 -11.46 10.93 15.14
CA LYS A 83 -11.54 9.97 16.25
C LYS A 83 -11.63 10.68 17.59
N ASP A 84 -11.07 11.87 17.70
CA ASP A 84 -11.20 12.70 18.89
C ASP A 84 -12.68 13.04 19.13
N ARG A 85 -13.18 12.69 20.31
CA ARG A 85 -14.57 12.96 20.73
C ARG A 85 -14.74 14.40 21.22
N LYS A 86 -13.66 15.06 21.62
CA LYS A 86 -13.67 16.43 22.16
C LYS A 86 -13.49 17.49 21.08
N SER A 87 -13.09 17.09 19.87
CA SER A 87 -12.88 18.03 18.76
C SER A 87 -14.20 18.56 18.21
N SER A 88 -14.34 19.89 18.15
CA SER A 88 -15.47 20.56 17.50
C SER A 88 -15.50 20.33 15.98
N LEU A 89 -14.34 20.05 15.36
CA LEU A 89 -14.19 19.83 13.91
C LEU A 89 -14.43 18.37 13.50
N ARG A 90 -14.91 17.51 14.40
CA ARG A 90 -15.03 16.07 14.17
C ARG A 90 -15.90 15.73 12.95
N SER A 91 -17.10 16.32 12.86
CA SER A 91 -18.05 16.05 11.77
C SER A 91 -17.51 16.52 10.41
N GLU A 92 -16.92 17.71 10.39
CA GLU A 92 -16.27 18.28 9.21
C GLU A 92 -15.06 17.44 8.77
N ALA A 93 -14.21 17.01 9.72
CA ALA A 93 -13.09 16.11 9.46
C ALA A 93 -13.54 14.76 8.91
N GLN A 94 -14.67 14.22 9.37
CA GLN A 94 -15.21 12.98 8.84
C GLN A 94 -15.72 13.14 7.40
N ALA A 95 -16.42 14.24 7.10
CA ALA A 95 -16.88 14.55 5.74
C ALA A 95 -15.70 14.76 4.79
N MET A 96 -14.71 15.56 5.22
CA MET A 96 -13.51 15.83 4.46
C MET A 96 -12.67 14.56 4.24
N LEU A 97 -12.52 13.72 5.26
CA LEU A 97 -11.83 12.43 5.14
C LEU A 97 -12.49 11.54 4.08
N SER A 98 -13.82 11.43 4.10
CA SER A 98 -14.56 10.65 3.10
C SER A 98 -14.29 11.17 1.69
N TRP A 99 -14.31 12.49 1.51
CA TRP A 99 -14.04 13.12 0.23
C TRP A 99 -12.59 12.90 -0.24
N VAL A 100 -11.59 13.12 0.63
CA VAL A 100 -10.17 12.87 0.33
C VAL A 100 -9.92 11.41 -0.05
N LEU A 101 -10.52 10.46 0.68
CA LEU A 101 -10.39 9.04 0.37
C LEU A 101 -11.01 8.70 -1.00
N GLN A 102 -12.16 9.29 -1.35
CA GLN A 102 -12.77 9.11 -2.66
C GLN A 102 -11.92 9.72 -3.79
N ALA A 103 -11.39 10.94 -3.59
CA ALA A 103 -10.52 11.61 -4.55
C ALA A 103 -9.21 10.82 -4.77
N ALA A 104 -8.60 10.31 -3.70
CA ALA A 104 -7.40 9.47 -3.78
C ALA A 104 -7.66 8.16 -4.54
N VAL A 105 -8.83 7.53 -4.35
CA VAL A 105 -9.20 6.33 -5.13
C VAL A 105 -9.27 6.67 -6.62
N GLY A 106 -9.94 7.77 -6.99
CA GLY A 106 -10.00 8.23 -8.37
C GLY A 106 -8.62 8.49 -8.95
N PHE A 107 -7.77 9.19 -8.20
CA PHE A 107 -6.39 9.48 -8.59
C PHE A 107 -5.57 8.21 -8.88
N TYR A 108 -5.55 7.25 -7.95
CA TYR A 108 -4.76 6.01 -8.14
C TYR A 108 -5.34 5.08 -9.21
N LEU A 109 -6.67 5.07 -9.43
CA LEU A 109 -7.28 4.35 -10.55
C LEU A 109 -6.86 4.96 -11.89
N CYS A 110 -6.89 6.29 -12.01
CA CYS A 110 -6.43 7.00 -13.21
C CYS A 110 -4.93 6.77 -13.47
N LEU A 111 -4.09 6.89 -12.44
CA LEU A 111 -2.65 6.64 -12.54
C LEU A 111 -2.36 5.19 -12.96
N LEU A 112 -3.02 4.21 -12.34
CA LEU A 112 -2.89 2.81 -12.72
C LEU A 112 -3.30 2.59 -14.18
N HIS A 113 -4.41 3.20 -14.60
CA HIS A 113 -4.86 3.11 -15.99
C HIS A 113 -3.81 3.68 -16.95
N GLN A 114 -3.28 4.87 -16.67
CA GLN A 114 -2.25 5.53 -17.48
C GLN A 114 -0.98 4.68 -17.59
N ILE A 115 -0.47 4.14 -16.48
CA ILE A 115 0.70 3.25 -16.49
C ILE A 115 0.41 2.00 -17.34
N CYS A 116 -0.75 1.36 -17.14
CA CYS A 116 -1.10 0.16 -17.90
C CYS A 116 -1.25 0.43 -19.40
N THR A 117 -1.82 1.57 -19.80
CA THR A 117 -1.96 1.93 -21.22
C THR A 117 -0.63 2.28 -21.86
N THR A 118 0.19 3.10 -21.19
CA THR A 118 1.46 3.59 -21.73
C THR A 118 2.46 2.44 -21.92
N PHE A 119 2.53 1.52 -20.96
CA PHE A 119 3.45 0.38 -21.00
C PHE A 119 2.81 -0.91 -21.54
N LYS A 120 1.59 -0.83 -22.08
CA LYS A 120 0.81 -1.95 -22.62
C LYS A 120 0.79 -3.18 -21.70
N LEU A 121 0.61 -2.97 -20.39
CA LEU A 121 0.56 -4.05 -19.42
C LEU A 121 -0.76 -4.82 -19.54
N ASP A 122 -0.65 -6.12 -19.79
CA ASP A 122 -1.79 -7.04 -19.74
C ASP A 122 -1.91 -7.61 -18.33
N LEU A 123 -2.86 -7.09 -17.56
CA LEU A 123 -3.12 -7.52 -16.18
C LEU A 123 -4.40 -8.35 -16.14
N PRO A 124 -4.45 -9.46 -15.38
CA PRO A 124 -5.54 -10.44 -15.46
C PRO A 124 -6.92 -9.91 -15.06
N PHE A 125 -6.98 -8.79 -14.32
CA PHE A 125 -8.21 -8.13 -13.89
C PHE A 125 -8.59 -6.93 -14.76
N ARG A 126 -7.78 -6.60 -15.77
CA ARG A 126 -8.09 -5.58 -16.77
C ARG A 126 -8.74 -6.30 -17.95
N ARG A 127 -10.01 -5.98 -18.26
CA ARG A 127 -10.57 -6.43 -19.54
C ARG A 127 -9.77 -5.79 -20.65
N ARG A 128 -9.30 -6.60 -21.61
CA ARG A 128 -8.62 -6.09 -22.81
C ARG A 128 -9.57 -5.16 -23.54
N ALA A 129 -9.05 -4.02 -24.03
CA ALA A 129 -9.82 -3.17 -24.93
C ALA A 129 -10.27 -3.95 -26.18
N SER A 130 -9.45 -4.93 -26.62
CA SER A 130 -9.78 -5.84 -27.73
C SER A 130 -10.99 -6.75 -27.49
N LEU A 131 -11.38 -7.00 -26.23
CA LEU A 131 -12.61 -7.77 -25.90
C LEU A 131 -13.87 -6.90 -25.96
N LEU A 132 -13.74 -5.57 -26.05
CA LEU A 132 -14.85 -4.61 -26.15
C LEU A 132 -15.04 -4.08 -27.58
N GLY A 133 -14.25 -4.60 -28.53
CA GLY A 133 -14.18 -4.16 -29.93
C GLY A 133 -12.73 -4.12 -30.40
N ALA A 134 -12.48 -4.37 -31.69
CA ALA A 134 -11.14 -4.28 -32.26
C ALA A 134 -10.64 -2.82 -32.19
N VAL A 135 -9.92 -2.49 -31.11
CA VAL A 135 -9.20 -1.23 -31.00
C VAL A 135 -7.88 -1.41 -31.76
N GLU A 136 -7.77 -0.75 -32.92
CA GLU A 136 -6.53 -0.66 -33.67
C GLU A 136 -5.40 -0.18 -32.73
N GLY A 137 -4.32 -0.98 -32.65
CA GLY A 137 -3.15 -0.69 -31.81
C GLY A 137 -2.98 -1.54 -30.54
N TRP A 138 -3.93 -2.42 -30.21
CA TRP A 138 -3.82 -3.44 -29.14
C TRP A 138 -3.85 -4.87 -29.68
N GLU A 139 -3.29 -5.11 -30.87
CA GLU A 139 -2.97 -6.49 -31.25
C GLU A 139 -2.02 -7.07 -30.21
N ALA A 140 -2.28 -8.32 -29.81
CA ALA A 140 -1.41 -9.05 -28.90
C ALA A 140 -0.01 -9.10 -29.52
N SER A 141 0.85 -8.16 -29.12
CA SER A 141 2.23 -8.08 -29.56
C SER A 141 3.00 -9.26 -28.98
N ALA A 142 2.88 -10.41 -29.64
CA ALA A 142 3.98 -11.34 -29.80
C ALA A 142 5.08 -10.75 -30.71
N GLY A 143 4.90 -9.53 -31.25
CA GLY A 143 5.93 -8.79 -31.95
C GLY A 143 5.62 -7.30 -32.03
N VAL A 144 6.70 -6.52 -31.87
CA VAL A 144 6.87 -5.10 -32.24
C VAL A 144 6.54 -4.06 -31.15
N GLY A 145 7.62 -3.63 -30.50
CA GLY A 145 7.69 -2.59 -29.49
C GLY A 145 8.38 -3.13 -28.27
N ALA A 146 9.69 -3.36 -28.34
CA ALA A 146 10.49 -3.75 -27.19
C ALA A 146 10.44 -2.62 -26.15
N VAL A 147 9.39 -2.60 -25.32
CA VAL A 147 9.47 -2.00 -24.00
C VAL A 147 10.70 -2.66 -23.39
N SER A 148 11.71 -1.87 -23.06
CA SER A 148 12.92 -2.40 -22.45
C SER A 148 12.49 -3.28 -21.28
N ALA A 149 13.14 -4.44 -21.09
CA ALA A 149 12.80 -5.33 -19.99
C ALA A 149 12.77 -4.59 -18.63
N GLY A 150 13.59 -3.52 -18.51
CA GLY A 150 13.57 -2.56 -17.41
C GLY A 150 12.25 -1.79 -17.27
N GLY A 151 11.79 -1.10 -18.33
CA GLY A 151 10.54 -0.32 -18.30
C GLY A 151 9.31 -1.17 -18.00
N ALA A 152 9.28 -2.44 -18.46
CA ALA A 152 8.20 -3.37 -18.13
C ALA A 152 8.23 -3.82 -16.64
N ALA A 153 9.41 -3.91 -16.03
CA ALA A 153 9.55 -4.24 -14.60
C ALA A 153 9.14 -3.04 -13.73
N ALA A 154 9.60 -1.83 -14.08
CA ALA A 154 9.20 -0.57 -13.44
C ALA A 154 7.68 -0.36 -13.48
N ALA A 155 7.06 -0.57 -14.64
CA ALA A 155 5.61 -0.45 -14.79
C ALA A 155 4.83 -1.46 -13.95
N ARG A 156 5.31 -2.72 -13.84
CA ARG A 156 4.70 -3.72 -12.95
C ARG A 156 4.85 -3.32 -11.48
N TYR A 157 6.01 -2.84 -11.06
CA TYR A 157 6.21 -2.34 -9.69
C TYR A 157 5.25 -1.17 -9.38
N ALA A 158 5.21 -0.15 -10.24
CA ALA A 158 4.35 1.01 -10.05
C ALA A 158 2.84 0.64 -10.07
N SER A 159 2.45 -0.32 -10.90
CA SER A 159 1.08 -0.86 -10.92
C SER A 159 0.75 -1.60 -9.62
N GLN A 160 1.66 -2.45 -9.12
CA GLN A 160 1.50 -3.11 -7.82
C GLN A 160 1.39 -2.08 -6.69
N HIS A 161 2.23 -1.05 -6.71
CA HIS A 161 2.20 0.05 -5.74
C HIS A 161 0.84 0.77 -5.72
N CYS A 162 0.29 1.10 -6.89
CA CYS A 162 -1.05 1.69 -7.01
C CYS A 162 -2.14 0.77 -6.42
N LEU A 163 -2.10 -0.53 -6.73
CA LEU A 163 -3.08 -1.51 -6.23
C LEU A 163 -3.02 -1.67 -4.71
N VAL A 164 -1.82 -1.68 -4.13
CA VAL A 164 -1.67 -1.72 -2.66
C VAL A 164 -2.33 -0.50 -2.03
N HIS A 165 -2.10 0.70 -2.56
CA HIS A 165 -2.70 1.91 -1.99
C HIS A 165 -4.21 2.02 -2.26
N LEU A 166 -4.72 1.52 -3.39
CA LEU A 166 -6.16 1.35 -3.58
C LEU A 166 -6.78 0.42 -2.52
N GLY A 167 -6.07 -0.65 -2.15
CA GLY A 167 -6.44 -1.51 -1.03
C GLY A 167 -6.42 -0.80 0.32
N ASP A 168 -5.41 0.04 0.58
CA ASP A 168 -5.32 0.84 1.80
C ASP A 168 -6.46 1.86 1.91
N LEU A 169 -6.77 2.55 0.83
CA LEU A 169 -7.90 3.49 0.75
C LEU A 169 -9.24 2.78 1.01
N ALA A 170 -9.46 1.61 0.41
CA ALA A 170 -10.64 0.80 0.70
C ALA A 170 -10.70 0.35 2.17
N ARG A 171 -9.55 0.01 2.76
CA ARG A 171 -9.44 -0.35 4.18
C ARG A 171 -9.74 0.84 5.10
N TYR A 172 -9.28 2.04 4.76
CA TYR A 172 -9.61 3.27 5.50
C TYR A 172 -11.09 3.64 5.40
N ARG A 173 -11.78 3.22 4.34
CA ARG A 173 -13.23 3.32 4.18
C ARG A 173 -14.01 2.16 4.80
N HIS A 174 -13.33 1.28 5.54
CA HIS A 174 -13.91 0.06 6.15
C HIS A 174 -14.46 -0.97 5.15
N GLN A 175 -14.08 -0.89 3.86
CA GLN A 175 -14.53 -1.79 2.80
C GLN A 175 -13.58 -3.00 2.67
N LEU A 176 -13.55 -3.86 3.69
CA LEU A 176 -12.55 -4.95 3.80
C LEU A 176 -12.57 -5.95 2.63
N ARG A 177 -13.73 -6.21 2.01
CA ARG A 177 -13.84 -7.09 0.82
C ARG A 177 -13.19 -6.46 -0.41
N VAL A 178 -13.39 -5.16 -0.60
CA VAL A 178 -12.78 -4.40 -1.69
C VAL A 178 -11.27 -4.31 -1.49
N ALA A 179 -10.82 -4.00 -0.26
CA ALA A 179 -9.41 -4.00 0.10
C ALA A 179 -8.73 -5.34 -0.20
N HIS A 180 -9.35 -6.45 0.21
CA HIS A 180 -8.87 -7.81 -0.10
C HIS A 180 -8.66 -8.02 -1.61
N THR A 181 -9.63 -7.61 -2.42
CA THR A 181 -9.58 -7.75 -3.88
C THR A 181 -8.41 -6.98 -4.48
N PHE A 182 -8.21 -5.73 -4.09
CA PHE A 182 -7.06 -4.94 -4.56
C PHE A 182 -5.71 -5.55 -4.15
N TYR A 183 -5.57 -6.04 -2.91
CA TYR A 183 -4.33 -6.70 -2.51
C TYR A 183 -4.10 -8.03 -3.26
N ARG A 184 -5.16 -8.78 -3.62
CA ARG A 184 -5.01 -9.96 -4.48
C ARG A 184 -4.61 -9.58 -5.90
N HIS A 185 -5.15 -8.50 -6.44
CA HIS A 185 -4.74 -7.96 -7.74
C HIS A 185 -3.27 -7.52 -7.71
N ALA A 186 -2.82 -6.88 -6.62
CA ALA A 186 -1.41 -6.55 -6.43
C ALA A 186 -0.51 -7.79 -6.47
N LEU A 187 -0.93 -8.92 -5.89
CA LEU A 187 -0.20 -10.20 -5.97
C LEU A 187 -0.21 -10.81 -7.37
N ALA A 188 -1.28 -10.62 -8.14
CA ALA A 188 -1.35 -11.07 -9.53
C ALA A 188 -0.38 -10.31 -10.44
N VAL A 189 0.02 -9.07 -10.07
CA VAL A 189 1.06 -8.31 -10.77
C VAL A 189 2.46 -8.83 -10.43
N SER A 190 2.74 -9.08 -9.14
CA SER A 190 4.01 -9.65 -8.70
C SER A 190 3.85 -10.36 -7.35
N VAL A 191 4.29 -11.60 -7.27
CA VAL A 191 4.22 -12.42 -6.05
C VAL A 191 5.40 -12.22 -5.10
N HIS A 192 6.40 -11.43 -5.51
CA HIS A 192 7.70 -11.35 -4.83
C HIS A 192 7.80 -10.26 -3.75
N SER A 193 6.85 -9.33 -3.71
CA SER A 193 6.78 -8.29 -2.68
C SER A 193 6.01 -8.78 -1.46
N GLY A 194 6.57 -8.59 -0.26
CA GLY A 194 5.95 -8.98 1.01
C GLY A 194 4.77 -8.07 1.41
N GLN A 195 4.74 -6.85 0.89
CA GLN A 195 3.79 -5.83 1.35
C GLN A 195 2.32 -6.21 1.12
N PRO A 196 1.88 -6.68 -0.07
CA PRO A 196 0.49 -7.08 -0.27
C PRO A 196 0.05 -8.24 0.65
N TYR A 197 0.95 -9.20 0.94
CA TYR A 197 0.67 -10.29 1.89
C TYR A 197 0.46 -9.75 3.30
N ASN A 198 1.31 -8.81 3.76
CA ASN A 198 1.12 -8.18 5.07
C ASN A 198 -0.24 -7.47 5.15
N GLN A 199 -0.67 -6.79 4.09
CA GLN A 199 -1.97 -6.14 4.07
C GLN A 199 -3.14 -7.13 4.07
N LEU A 200 -3.03 -8.26 3.35
CA LEU A 200 -3.99 -9.36 3.41
C LEU A 200 -4.11 -9.95 4.82
N ALA A 201 -3.00 -10.02 5.55
CA ALA A 201 -2.99 -10.46 6.94
C ALA A 201 -3.81 -9.53 7.84
N LEU A 202 -3.61 -8.20 7.71
CA LEU A 202 -4.40 -7.21 8.43
C LEU A 202 -5.90 -7.30 8.11
N VAL A 203 -6.25 -7.54 6.85
CA VAL A 203 -7.65 -7.74 6.43
C VAL A 203 -8.22 -9.02 7.02
N ALA A 204 -7.49 -10.13 6.97
CA ALA A 204 -7.91 -11.41 7.56
C ALA A 204 -8.13 -11.28 9.07
N TRP A 205 -7.21 -10.60 9.76
CA TRP A 205 -7.31 -10.31 11.19
C TRP A 205 -8.57 -9.51 11.54
N ARG A 206 -8.84 -8.43 10.80
CA ARG A 206 -10.05 -7.60 11.01
C ARG A 206 -11.35 -8.34 10.72
N ARG A 207 -11.30 -9.40 9.90
CA ARG A 207 -12.45 -10.28 9.62
C ARG A 207 -12.57 -11.45 10.61
N GLY A 208 -11.75 -11.49 11.66
CA GLY A 208 -11.75 -12.59 12.65
C GLY A 208 -11.08 -13.88 12.17
N ARG A 209 -10.48 -13.90 10.97
CA ARG A 209 -9.81 -15.08 10.40
C ARG A 209 -8.36 -15.15 10.88
N ARG A 210 -8.17 -15.58 12.13
CA ARG A 210 -6.88 -15.60 12.83
C ARG A 210 -5.83 -16.44 12.12
N LEU A 211 -6.17 -17.67 11.74
CA LEU A 211 -5.26 -18.58 11.03
C LEU A 211 -4.81 -17.99 9.68
N ALA A 212 -5.76 -17.49 8.89
CA ALA A 212 -5.45 -16.81 7.63
C ALA A 212 -4.55 -15.58 7.85
N ALA A 213 -4.72 -14.84 8.94
CA ALA A 213 -3.83 -13.71 9.27
C ALA A 213 -2.39 -14.17 9.53
N VAL A 214 -2.20 -15.24 10.30
CA VAL A 214 -0.88 -15.84 10.53
C VAL A 214 -0.26 -16.30 9.21
N TYR A 215 -1.01 -17.06 8.40
CA TYR A 215 -0.58 -17.50 7.07
C TYR A 215 -0.04 -16.34 6.22
N TRP A 216 -0.82 -15.26 6.10
CA TRP A 216 -0.43 -14.12 5.28
C TRP A 216 0.78 -13.35 5.85
N HIS A 217 0.91 -13.25 7.17
CA HIS A 217 2.10 -12.67 7.79
C HIS A 217 3.35 -13.50 7.52
N VAL A 218 3.27 -14.83 7.62
CA VAL A 218 4.38 -15.72 7.26
C VAL A 218 4.75 -15.55 5.79
N ARG A 219 3.75 -15.52 4.88
CA ARG A 219 4.00 -15.27 3.46
C ARG A 219 4.66 -13.92 3.18
N SER A 220 4.38 -12.89 3.98
CA SER A 220 5.03 -11.58 3.82
C SER A 220 6.53 -11.58 4.17
N LEU A 221 7.01 -12.61 4.86
CA LEU A 221 8.41 -12.85 5.20
C LEU A 221 9.11 -13.73 4.17
N LEU A 222 8.43 -14.80 3.73
CA LEU A 222 9.00 -15.87 2.90
C LEU A 222 8.92 -15.55 1.39
N VAL A 223 9.26 -14.32 1.02
CA VAL A 223 9.29 -13.86 -0.37
C VAL A 223 10.62 -13.19 -0.68
N ARG A 224 10.93 -13.01 -1.98
CA ARG A 224 12.21 -12.44 -2.42
C ARG A 224 12.45 -11.00 -1.92
N ALA A 225 11.40 -10.21 -1.75
CA ALA A 225 11.47 -8.89 -1.13
C ALA A 225 10.55 -8.87 0.11
N PRO A 226 11.04 -9.34 1.28
CA PRO A 226 10.26 -9.37 2.51
C PRO A 226 9.79 -7.98 2.93
N PHE A 227 8.60 -7.90 3.55
CA PHE A 227 8.14 -6.63 4.12
C PHE A 227 8.85 -6.40 5.47
N PRO A 228 9.68 -5.35 5.64
CA PRO A 228 10.54 -5.23 6.82
C PRO A 228 9.80 -5.28 8.18
N PRO A 229 8.58 -4.69 8.33
CA PRO A 229 7.80 -4.80 9.57
C PRO A 229 7.13 -6.17 9.82
N ALA A 230 7.19 -7.11 8.87
CA ALA A 230 6.49 -8.38 8.98
C ALA A 230 6.87 -9.25 10.19
N PRO A 231 8.15 -9.33 10.66
CA PRO A 231 8.48 -10.16 11.81
C PRO A 231 7.80 -9.65 13.08
N ALA A 232 7.82 -8.33 13.31
CA ALA A 232 7.14 -7.70 14.43
C ALA A 232 5.61 -7.82 14.34
N ASN A 233 5.05 -7.80 13.13
CA ASN A 233 3.62 -8.04 12.93
C ASN A 233 3.23 -9.49 13.22
N LEU A 234 4.04 -10.45 12.79
CA LEU A 234 3.82 -11.87 13.05
C LEU A 234 3.92 -12.18 14.54
N ALA A 235 4.97 -11.70 15.22
CA ALA A 235 5.15 -11.88 16.66
C ALA A 235 3.94 -11.37 17.45
N ARG A 236 3.44 -10.17 17.14
CA ARG A 236 2.23 -9.62 17.76
C ARG A 236 0.98 -10.42 17.46
N THR A 237 0.84 -10.92 16.22
CA THR A 237 -0.30 -11.75 15.81
C THR A 237 -0.31 -13.07 16.58
N LEU A 238 0.85 -13.70 16.76
CA LEU A 238 1.01 -14.94 17.52
C LEU A 238 0.74 -14.71 19.02
N ALA A 239 1.30 -13.65 19.60
CA ALA A 239 1.04 -13.28 21.00
C ALA A 239 -0.46 -13.06 21.26
N ALA A 240 -1.12 -12.28 20.39
CA ALA A 240 -2.56 -12.02 20.49
C ALA A 240 -3.44 -13.25 20.19
N ALA A 241 -2.92 -14.25 19.47
CA ALA A 241 -3.60 -15.53 19.27
C ALA A 241 -3.44 -16.45 20.50
N ALA A 242 -2.30 -16.37 21.18
CA ALA A 242 -1.98 -17.15 22.38
C ALA A 242 -2.64 -16.62 23.66
N SER A 243 -2.88 -15.30 23.76
CA SER A 243 -3.46 -14.63 24.94
C SER A 243 -4.98 -14.85 25.12
N ARG A 244 -5.51 -16.02 24.74
CA ARG A 244 -6.93 -16.36 24.93
C ARG A 244 -7.21 -16.66 26.41
N ASP A 245 -7.30 -15.60 27.20
CA ASP A 245 -8.26 -15.53 28.30
C ASP A 245 -9.31 -14.46 28.00
N VAL A 246 -10.52 -14.74 28.49
CA VAL A 246 -11.80 -14.14 28.13
C VAL A 246 -11.91 -12.68 28.61
N LYS A 247 -12.38 -11.79 27.71
CA LYS A 247 -12.80 -10.37 27.86
C LYS A 247 -11.77 -9.26 27.60
N GLU A 248 -12.13 -8.48 26.57
CA GLU A 248 -11.73 -7.10 26.20
C GLU A 248 -10.25 -6.70 26.20
N VAL A 249 -9.69 -6.41 25.01
CA VAL A 249 -8.83 -5.23 24.72
C VAL A 249 -8.80 -4.97 23.18
N PRO A 250 -8.70 -3.71 22.71
CA PRO A 250 -8.95 -3.32 21.31
C PRO A 250 -7.83 -3.71 20.34
N ALA A 251 -8.20 -3.83 19.06
CA ALA A 251 -7.28 -4.12 17.94
C ALA A 251 -6.19 -3.05 17.75
N LEU A 252 -4.96 -3.51 17.49
CA LEU A 252 -3.74 -2.72 17.26
C LEU A 252 -3.90 -1.49 16.34
N PRO A 253 -3.36 -0.33 16.75
CA PRO A 253 -2.70 0.63 15.87
C PRO A 253 -1.19 0.70 16.19
N VAL A 254 -0.34 0.81 15.16
CA VAL A 254 1.01 1.40 15.32
C VAL A 254 1.25 2.33 14.14
N LEU A 255 1.46 3.62 14.46
CA LEU A 255 1.93 4.69 13.58
C LEU A 255 3.45 4.87 13.77
N PRO A 256 4.19 5.38 12.77
CA PRO A 256 5.66 5.39 12.76
C PRO A 256 6.26 6.43 13.72
N GLY A 257 7.31 6.08 14.50
CA GLY A 257 8.08 7.06 15.28
C GLY A 257 8.74 6.63 16.59
N LEU A 258 8.73 5.36 17.02
CA LEU A 258 9.39 4.94 18.26
C LEU A 258 10.35 3.77 18.03
N THR A 259 11.61 4.01 18.37
CA THR A 259 12.72 3.06 18.39
C THR A 259 12.39 1.83 19.28
N PRO A 260 12.88 0.63 18.93
CA PRO A 260 12.70 -0.53 19.79
C PRO A 260 13.66 -0.47 20.97
N ALA A 261 13.13 -0.28 22.19
CA ALA A 261 13.88 -0.61 23.39
C ALA A 261 13.85 -2.14 23.59
N ALA A 262 15.02 -2.72 23.85
CA ALA A 262 15.25 -4.15 23.99
C ALA A 262 14.34 -4.77 25.06
N VAL A 263 13.60 -5.81 24.68
CA VAL A 263 12.95 -6.71 25.64
C VAL A 263 13.84 -7.95 25.74
N GLN A 264 14.49 -8.11 26.90
CA GLN A 264 15.07 -9.37 27.33
C GLN A 264 13.93 -10.34 27.63
N THR A 265 13.92 -11.51 27.00
CA THR A 265 13.03 -12.62 27.35
C THR A 265 13.84 -13.77 27.92
N THR A 266 13.63 -14.04 29.20
CA THR A 266 14.02 -15.25 29.93
C THR A 266 13.25 -16.48 29.40
N GLY A 267 13.82 -17.68 29.60
CA GLY A 267 13.66 -18.82 28.69
C GLY A 267 12.63 -19.93 28.98
N ALA A 268 12.80 -20.99 28.16
CA ALA A 268 12.21 -22.35 28.08
C ALA A 268 10.91 -22.54 27.25
N PRO A 269 10.64 -23.73 26.64
CA PRO A 269 11.47 -24.93 26.40
C PRO A 269 11.77 -25.18 24.90
N ASP A 270 12.76 -26.04 24.61
CA ASP A 270 13.27 -26.48 23.30
C ASP A 270 12.84 -25.64 22.09
N SER A 271 13.63 -24.59 21.82
CA SER A 271 13.51 -23.84 20.59
C SER A 271 13.68 -24.80 19.42
N LEU A 272 12.60 -25.10 18.70
CA LEU A 272 12.69 -25.71 17.38
C LEU A 272 13.73 -24.91 16.60
N ASP A 273 14.71 -25.60 16.04
CA ASP A 273 15.69 -24.90 15.21
C ASP A 273 14.94 -24.15 14.10
N SER A 274 15.52 -23.03 13.67
CA SER A 274 14.85 -22.11 12.74
C SER A 274 14.35 -22.80 11.47
N HIS A 275 15.01 -23.89 11.07
CA HIS A 275 14.72 -24.68 9.90
C HIS A 275 13.50 -25.60 10.10
N THR A 276 13.43 -26.28 11.24
CA THR A 276 12.31 -27.15 11.64
C THR A 276 11.06 -26.33 11.93
N TYR A 277 11.20 -25.18 12.58
CA TYR A 277 10.08 -24.27 12.80
C TYR A 277 9.48 -23.80 11.46
N ALA A 278 10.32 -23.36 10.52
CA ALA A 278 9.85 -22.92 9.20
C ALA A 278 9.21 -24.08 8.41
N ASN A 279 9.79 -25.28 8.46
CA ASN A 279 9.25 -26.45 7.77
C ASN A 279 7.92 -26.92 8.34
N GLU A 280 7.80 -27.02 9.66
CA GLU A 280 6.56 -27.43 10.31
C GLU A 280 5.47 -26.37 10.14
N LEU A 281 5.83 -25.09 10.18
CA LEU A 281 4.91 -24.00 9.86
C LEU A 281 4.41 -24.09 8.41
N VAL A 282 5.31 -24.31 7.44
CA VAL A 282 4.93 -24.46 6.02
C VAL A 282 4.06 -25.70 5.80
N ARG A 283 4.37 -26.84 6.43
CA ARG A 283 3.55 -28.06 6.37
C ARG A 283 2.17 -27.85 6.97
N THR A 284 2.10 -27.23 8.15
CA THR A 284 0.83 -26.93 8.83
C THR A 284 -0.01 -25.98 8.00
N LEU A 285 0.59 -24.94 7.42
CA LEU A 285 -0.09 -23.99 6.54
C LEU A 285 -0.57 -24.64 5.23
N HIS A 286 0.19 -25.59 4.67
CA HIS A 286 -0.21 -26.34 3.47
C HIS A 286 -1.38 -27.27 3.76
N TYR A 287 -1.31 -28.05 4.84
CA TYR A 287 -2.37 -28.96 5.28
C TYR A 287 -3.70 -28.23 5.55
N LEU A 288 -3.64 -27.05 6.15
CA LEU A 288 -4.82 -26.23 6.43
C LEU A 288 -5.42 -25.61 5.16
N HIS A 289 -4.61 -25.31 4.15
CA HIS A 289 -5.12 -24.81 2.86
C HIS A 289 -5.87 -25.89 2.07
N THR A 290 -5.43 -27.14 2.17
CA THR A 290 -6.09 -28.29 1.53
C THR A 290 -7.34 -28.77 2.28
N ALA A 291 -7.48 -28.44 3.56
CA ALA A 291 -8.65 -28.81 4.38
C ALA A 291 -9.82 -27.81 4.31
N GLU A 292 -9.59 -26.60 3.79
CA GLU A 292 -10.64 -25.56 3.60
C GLU A 292 -11.20 -25.51 2.15
N GLN A 293 -10.78 -26.41 1.26
CA GLN A 293 -11.40 -26.64 -0.06
C GLN A 293 -12.43 -27.76 0.04
#